data_AF-A0A175WC45-F1
#
_entry.id   AF-A0A175WC45-F1
#
_cell.length_a   1.000
_cell.length_b   1.000
_cell.length_c   1.000
_cell.angle_alpha   90.00
_cell.angle_beta   90.00
_cell.angle_gamma   90.00
#
_symmetry.space_group_name_H-M   'P 1'
#
loop_
_entity.id
_entity.type
_entity.pdbx_description
1 polymer ?
#
loop_
_entity_poly.entity_id
_entity_poly.type
_entity_poly.pdbx_seq_one_letter_code
_entity_poly.pdbx_strand_id
1 'polypeptide(L)'
;MEHDSEAQWNCAVHYPLLALALGPHSANLRALNCTSATINSEYQISQRPQSTLIKSDAKKVDFCIVFRQPSKYRHPSIVEINSAESINHSNHPPLLSNPIVISIETKAAAPSQEEAELQMGVWMAAHFARLRALVVRQREQRPGPVQRREDVFDVETKWRQAAEELGFLPGLLVLQHQWFFIAATWAPPPAGSANYYGHGVTLWRMIGIGSTSKPEGICHIIYVVRYLAHWAETTYWPWFKRWALDDNSNRAGYV
;
A
#
# COMPACT_ATOMS: atom_id res chain seq x y z
N MET A 1 -9.08 -27.51 -20.72
CA MET A 1 -9.36 -26.32 -19.90
C MET A 1 -8.86 -25.14 -20.70
N GLU A 2 -9.75 -24.24 -21.09
CA GLU A 2 -9.35 -22.98 -21.73
C GLU A 2 -8.50 -22.19 -20.73
N HIS A 3 -7.26 -21.87 -21.12
CA HIS A 3 -6.39 -21.00 -20.33
C HIS A 3 -6.82 -19.56 -20.56
N ASP A 4 -7.83 -19.11 -19.80
CA ASP A 4 -8.19 -17.70 -19.77
C ASP A 4 -6.99 -16.85 -19.34
N SER A 5 -6.79 -15.72 -20.03
CA SER A 5 -5.72 -14.78 -19.70
C SER A 5 -5.89 -14.20 -18.29
N GLU A 6 -4.78 -13.79 -17.66
CA GLU A 6 -4.79 -13.11 -16.36
C GLU A 6 -5.73 -11.90 -16.34
N ALA A 7 -5.71 -11.09 -17.41
CA ALA A 7 -6.60 -9.95 -17.59
C ALA A 7 -8.09 -10.35 -17.62
N GLN A 8 -8.42 -11.49 -18.23
CA GLN A 8 -9.77 -12.02 -18.26
C GLN A 8 -10.23 -12.43 -16.85
N TRP A 9 -9.39 -13.14 -16.09
CA TRP A 9 -9.66 -13.49 -14.69
C TRP A 9 -9.83 -12.26 -13.80
N ASN A 10 -8.97 -11.26 -13.99
CA ASN A 10 -9.03 -9.99 -13.29
C ASN A 10 -10.38 -9.28 -13.49
N CYS A 11 -10.89 -9.26 -14.71
CA CYS A 11 -12.18 -8.68 -15.03
C CYS A 11 -13.38 -9.54 -14.60
N ALA A 12 -13.31 -10.86 -14.80
CA ALA A 12 -14.46 -11.75 -14.64
C ALA A 12 -14.64 -12.29 -13.21
N VAL A 13 -13.56 -12.40 -12.44
CA VAL A 13 -13.58 -13.04 -11.11
C VAL A 13 -13.07 -12.10 -10.04
N HIS A 14 -11.84 -11.58 -10.17
CA HIS A 14 -11.20 -10.86 -9.06
C HIS A 14 -11.88 -9.52 -8.77
N TYR A 15 -12.11 -8.69 -9.80
CA TYR A 15 -12.77 -7.40 -9.60
C TYR A 15 -14.22 -7.53 -9.07
N PRO A 16 -15.09 -8.40 -9.63
CA PRO A 16 -16.43 -8.62 -9.07
C PRO A 16 -16.41 -9.11 -7.62
N LEU A 17 -15.48 -10.00 -7.26
CA LEU A 17 -15.32 -10.50 -5.90
C LEU A 17 -14.89 -9.38 -4.93
N LEU A 18 -13.94 -8.54 -5.33
CA LEU A 18 -13.52 -7.36 -4.56
C LEU A 18 -14.67 -6.37 -4.38
N ALA A 19 -15.44 -6.10 -5.44
CA ALA A 19 -16.60 -5.23 -5.38
C ALA A 19 -17.68 -5.76 -4.41
N LEU A 20 -17.96 -7.07 -4.45
CA LEU A 20 -18.89 -7.73 -3.54
C LEU A 20 -18.41 -7.66 -2.08
N ALA A 21 -17.12 -7.93 -1.85
CA ALA A 21 -16.54 -7.88 -0.52
C ALA A 21 -16.61 -6.45 0.07
N LEU A 22 -16.28 -5.44 -0.73
CA LEU A 22 -16.28 -4.03 -0.33
C LEU A 22 -17.67 -3.39 -0.26
N GLY A 23 -18.75 -4.06 -0.67
CA GLY A 23 -20.12 -3.52 -0.66
C GLY A 23 -20.49 -2.75 0.62
N PRO A 24 -20.32 -3.34 1.83
CA PRO A 24 -20.58 -2.67 3.11
C PRO A 24 -19.72 -1.42 3.39
N HIS A 25 -18.56 -1.29 2.74
CA HIS A 25 -17.59 -0.20 2.92
C HIS A 25 -17.53 0.75 1.71
N SER A 26 -18.44 0.60 0.74
CA SER A 26 -18.38 1.27 -0.57
C SER A 26 -18.50 2.79 -0.51
N ALA A 27 -19.00 3.33 0.60
CA ALA A 27 -19.02 4.77 0.88
C ALA A 27 -17.58 5.35 0.96
N ASN A 28 -16.65 4.63 1.58
CA ASN A 28 -15.29 5.09 1.84
C ASN A 28 -14.23 4.40 0.99
N LEU A 29 -14.47 3.15 0.58
CA LEU A 29 -13.47 2.31 -0.08
C LEU A 29 -13.93 1.87 -1.48
N ARG A 30 -12.96 1.62 -2.36
CA ARG A 30 -13.20 0.98 -3.66
C ARG A 30 -11.95 0.24 -4.13
N ALA A 31 -12.14 -0.82 -4.91
CA ALA A 31 -11.08 -1.43 -5.69
C ALA A 31 -10.87 -0.64 -6.99
N LEU A 32 -9.61 -0.50 -7.40
CA LEU A 32 -9.18 0.12 -8.65
C LEU A 32 -8.27 -0.84 -9.40
N ASN A 33 -8.45 -0.92 -10.72
CA ASN A 33 -7.46 -1.54 -11.60
C ASN A 33 -6.23 -0.63 -11.67
N CYS A 34 -5.05 -1.21 -11.48
CA CYS A 34 -3.75 -0.53 -11.41
C CYS A 34 -2.69 -1.21 -12.30
N THR A 35 -3.08 -2.06 -13.27
CA THR A 35 -2.17 -2.78 -14.18
C THR A 35 -1.27 -1.87 -15.02
N SER A 36 -1.59 -0.58 -15.12
CA SER A 36 -0.77 0.43 -15.79
C SER A 36 0.05 1.30 -14.82
N ALA A 37 -0.21 1.24 -13.52
CA ALA A 37 0.43 2.07 -12.51
C ALA A 37 1.91 1.73 -12.35
N THR A 38 2.78 2.75 -12.27
CA THR A 38 4.21 2.58 -12.10
C THR A 38 4.67 3.27 -10.82
N ILE A 39 5.77 2.79 -10.24
CA ILE A 39 6.44 3.43 -9.11
C ILE A 39 7.19 4.66 -9.62
N ASN A 40 6.95 5.82 -9.01
CA ASN A 40 7.66 7.06 -9.32
C ASN A 40 9.17 6.90 -9.06
N SER A 41 10.00 7.53 -9.89
CA SER A 41 11.47 7.40 -9.86
C SER A 41 12.08 7.61 -8.47
N GLU A 42 11.53 8.54 -7.69
CA GLU A 42 12.04 8.90 -6.36
C GLU A 42 11.90 7.78 -5.32
N TYR A 43 11.00 6.81 -5.56
CA TYR A 43 10.71 5.70 -4.66
C TYR A 43 11.17 4.34 -5.23
N GLN A 44 11.87 4.35 -6.36
CA GLN A 44 12.44 3.13 -6.91
C GLN A 44 13.67 2.70 -6.11
N ILE A 45 13.72 1.42 -5.74
CA ILE A 45 14.86 0.84 -5.04
C ILE A 45 16.03 0.69 -6.02
N SER A 46 17.08 1.48 -5.86
CA SER A 46 18.26 1.45 -6.72
C SER A 46 19.23 0.29 -6.41
N GLN A 47 19.19 -0.29 -5.21
CA GLN A 47 20.09 -1.37 -4.78
C GLN A 47 19.29 -2.52 -4.18
N ARG A 48 19.39 -3.71 -4.78
CA ARG A 48 18.80 -4.96 -4.26
C ARG A 48 19.86 -5.82 -3.58
N PRO A 49 19.50 -6.60 -2.53
CA PRO A 49 20.42 -7.54 -1.90
C PRO A 49 20.89 -8.72 -2.79
N GLN A 50 20.35 -8.91 -4.00
CA GLN A 50 20.70 -10.06 -4.87
C GLN A 50 20.70 -9.67 -6.36
N SER A 51 21.67 -10.20 -7.11
CA SER A 51 22.17 -9.77 -8.43
C SER A 51 21.24 -9.95 -9.63
N THR A 52 19.94 -10.15 -9.44
CA THR A 52 19.00 -10.25 -10.55
C THR A 52 18.60 -8.86 -11.02
N LEU A 53 19.16 -8.44 -12.16
CA LEU A 53 18.70 -7.32 -12.98
C LEU A 53 17.25 -7.58 -13.42
N ILE A 54 16.28 -7.26 -12.56
CA ILE A 54 14.90 -7.12 -13.04
C ILE A 54 14.84 -5.76 -13.72
N LYS A 55 14.71 -5.81 -15.06
CA LYS A 55 14.50 -4.64 -15.91
C LYS A 55 13.53 -3.66 -15.24
N SER A 56 13.93 -2.40 -15.25
CA SER A 56 13.27 -1.23 -14.66
C SER A 56 11.87 -0.94 -15.20
N ASP A 57 11.36 -1.73 -16.15
CA ASP A 57 10.05 -1.56 -16.75
C ASP A 57 8.96 -2.00 -15.77
N ALA A 58 8.69 -1.09 -14.85
CA ALA A 58 7.49 -0.92 -14.03
C ALA A 58 7.02 -2.18 -13.30
N LYS A 59 7.50 -2.35 -12.06
CA LYS A 59 6.90 -3.28 -11.09
C LYS A 59 5.60 -2.67 -10.60
N LYS A 60 4.50 -3.34 -10.89
CA LYS A 60 3.13 -2.86 -10.66
C LYS A 60 2.43 -3.81 -9.70
N VAL A 61 1.23 -3.41 -9.33
CA VAL A 61 0.22 -4.31 -8.78
C VAL A 61 -1.02 -4.22 -9.66
N ASP A 62 -1.74 -5.33 -9.83
CA ASP A 62 -2.93 -5.35 -10.70
C ASP A 62 -4.10 -4.55 -10.15
N PHE A 63 -4.27 -4.56 -8.82
CA PHE A 63 -5.30 -3.76 -8.16
C PHE A 63 -4.79 -3.06 -6.91
N CYS A 64 -5.48 -1.98 -6.56
CA CYS A 64 -5.39 -1.37 -5.24
C CYS A 64 -6.80 -1.19 -4.68
N ILE A 65 -6.99 -1.48 -3.39
CA ILE A 65 -8.10 -0.93 -2.63
C ILE A 65 -7.63 0.44 -2.12
N VAL A 66 -8.46 1.45 -2.28
CA VAL A 66 -8.13 2.84 -1.92
C VAL A 66 -9.21 3.50 -1.09
N PHE A 67 -8.81 4.47 -0.27
CA PHE A 67 -9.74 5.46 0.30
C PHE A 67 -10.23 6.42 -0.78
N ARG A 68 -11.55 6.48 -0.94
CA ARG A 68 -12.21 7.39 -1.87
C ARG A 68 -12.06 8.82 -1.38
N GLN A 69 -11.57 9.69 -2.25
CA GLN A 69 -11.47 11.13 -1.99
C GLN A 69 -12.17 11.90 -3.13
N PRO A 70 -13.52 11.90 -3.15
CA PRO A 70 -14.28 12.68 -4.12
C PRO A 70 -13.90 14.15 -4.03
N SER A 71 -13.77 14.84 -5.17
CA SER A 71 -13.31 16.25 -5.23
C SER A 71 -13.98 17.17 -4.22
N LYS A 72 -15.29 16.99 -4.00
CA LYS A 72 -16.12 17.80 -3.08
C LYS A 72 -15.77 17.63 -1.59
N TYR A 73 -15.11 16.54 -1.21
CA TYR A 73 -14.77 16.17 0.17
C TYR A 73 -13.29 15.85 0.35
N ARG A 74 -12.43 16.28 -0.61
CA ARG A 74 -10.99 16.06 -0.51
C ARG A 74 -10.44 16.84 0.68
N HIS A 75 -9.61 16.17 1.47
CA HIS A 75 -8.85 16.83 2.51
C HIS A 75 -7.98 17.96 1.92
N PRO A 76 -7.92 19.17 2.50
CA PRO A 76 -7.12 20.28 1.97
C PRO A 76 -5.65 19.91 1.73
N SER A 77 -5.02 19.21 2.68
CA SER A 77 -3.63 18.75 2.51
C SER A 77 -3.45 17.80 1.33
N ILE A 78 -4.46 16.99 0.97
CA ILE A 78 -4.39 16.13 -0.23
C ILE A 78 -4.36 16.98 -1.50
N VAL A 79 -5.11 18.08 -1.54
CA VAL A 79 -5.11 19.03 -2.67
C VAL A 79 -3.75 19.71 -2.77
N GLU A 80 -3.21 20.17 -1.64
CA GLU A 80 -1.88 20.80 -1.59
C GLU A 80 -0.78 19.85 -2.03
N ILE A 81 -0.75 18.62 -1.53
CA ILE A 81 0.25 17.63 -1.90
C ILE A 81 0.17 17.33 -3.41
N ASN A 82 -1.05 17.09 -3.92
CA ASN A 82 -1.28 16.77 -5.33
C ASN A 82 -0.97 17.90 -6.31
N SER A 83 -0.79 19.14 -5.84
CA SER A 83 -0.30 20.22 -6.68
C SER A 83 1.13 19.99 -7.16
N ALA A 84 1.92 19.20 -6.41
CA ALA A 84 3.30 18.87 -6.73
C ALA A 84 3.48 17.40 -7.12
N GLU A 85 2.84 16.47 -6.39
CA GLU A 85 3.09 15.04 -6.50
C GLU A 85 1.94 14.22 -5.91
N SER A 86 1.76 12.98 -6.40
CA SER A 86 0.78 12.04 -5.88
C SER A 86 0.91 11.84 -4.36
N ILE A 87 -0.20 11.64 -3.63
CA ILE A 87 -0.13 11.21 -2.22
C ILE A 87 0.35 9.76 -2.08
N ASN A 88 0.37 9.01 -3.19
CA ASN A 88 0.92 7.67 -3.26
C ASN A 88 2.27 7.68 -4.00
N HIS A 89 2.95 6.54 -4.00
CA HIS A 89 4.22 6.35 -4.70
C HIS A 89 4.07 6.14 -6.22
N SER A 90 2.90 6.46 -6.77
CA SER A 90 2.55 6.31 -8.19
C SER A 90 1.73 7.50 -8.68
N ASN A 91 2.09 8.02 -9.85
CA ASN A 91 1.36 9.07 -10.57
C ASN A 91 0.22 8.54 -11.44
N HIS A 92 -0.19 7.27 -11.28
CA HIS A 92 -1.38 6.74 -11.94
C HIS A 92 -2.61 7.60 -11.57
N PRO A 93 -3.36 8.17 -12.53
CA PRO A 93 -4.37 9.20 -12.24
C PRO A 93 -5.42 8.81 -11.18
N PRO A 94 -5.94 7.56 -11.17
CA PRO A 94 -6.84 7.09 -10.10
C PRO A 94 -6.22 7.07 -8.70
N LEU A 95 -4.90 7.09 -8.57
CA LEU A 95 -4.17 7.03 -7.30
C LEU A 95 -3.70 8.40 -6.81
N LEU A 96 -3.75 9.47 -7.61
CA LEU A 96 -3.24 10.79 -7.20
C LEU A 96 -3.83 11.25 -5.85
N SER A 97 -5.15 11.20 -5.71
CA SER A 97 -5.83 11.66 -4.50
C SER A 97 -6.44 10.56 -3.65
N ASN A 98 -6.33 9.29 -4.04
CA ASN A 98 -6.97 8.18 -3.31
C ASN A 98 -5.90 7.33 -2.60
N PRO A 99 -5.71 7.45 -1.27
CA PRO A 99 -4.67 6.71 -0.55
C PRO A 99 -4.83 5.21 -0.75
N ILE A 100 -3.75 4.52 -1.13
CA ILE A 100 -3.73 3.06 -1.22
C ILE A 100 -3.80 2.50 0.20
N VAL A 101 -4.67 1.51 0.41
CA VAL A 101 -4.79 0.78 1.69
C VAL A 101 -4.35 -0.66 1.58
N ILE A 102 -4.67 -1.32 0.47
CA ILE A 102 -4.35 -2.73 0.22
C ILE A 102 -3.89 -2.81 -1.23
N SER A 103 -2.71 -3.39 -1.46
CA SER A 103 -2.19 -3.66 -2.80
C SER A 103 -2.43 -5.12 -3.17
N ILE A 104 -2.81 -5.40 -4.40
CA ILE A 104 -3.21 -6.74 -4.85
C ILE A 104 -2.48 -7.08 -6.13
N GLU A 105 -1.72 -8.17 -6.10
CA GLU A 105 -1.04 -8.73 -7.27
C GLU A 105 -1.71 -10.05 -7.64
N THR A 106 -1.91 -10.26 -8.93
CA THR A 106 -2.50 -11.49 -9.48
C THR A 106 -1.52 -12.16 -10.43
N LYS A 107 -1.49 -13.49 -10.45
CA LYS A 107 -0.69 -14.26 -11.40
C LYS A 107 -1.48 -15.45 -11.92
N ALA A 108 -1.54 -15.59 -13.24
CA ALA A 108 -2.27 -16.68 -13.89
C ALA A 108 -1.57 -18.06 -13.84
N ALA A 109 -0.26 -18.14 -13.57
CA ALA A 109 0.49 -19.40 -13.63
C ALA A 109 1.41 -19.60 -12.42
N ALA A 110 1.68 -20.87 -12.06
CA ALA A 110 2.75 -21.25 -11.13
C ALA A 110 3.98 -21.75 -11.94
N PRO A 111 5.24 -21.58 -11.47
CA PRO A 111 5.66 -20.99 -10.21
C PRO A 111 5.94 -19.48 -10.39
N SER A 112 5.00 -18.64 -9.93
CA SER A 112 5.09 -17.17 -9.94
C SER A 112 5.17 -16.58 -8.52
N GLN A 113 5.27 -17.42 -7.49
CA GLN A 113 5.19 -16.96 -6.10
C GLN A 113 6.36 -16.04 -5.74
N GLU A 114 7.60 -16.46 -5.98
CA GLU A 114 8.79 -15.63 -5.68
C GLU A 114 8.76 -14.31 -6.46
N GLU A 115 8.30 -14.34 -7.72
CA GLU A 115 8.15 -13.13 -8.53
C GLU A 115 7.06 -12.20 -7.97
N ALA A 116 5.91 -12.75 -7.58
CA ALA A 116 4.78 -12.01 -7.01
C ALA A 116 5.14 -11.40 -5.65
N GLU A 117 5.82 -12.16 -4.77
CA GLU A 117 6.35 -11.66 -3.51
C GLU A 117 7.37 -10.54 -3.74
N LEU A 118 8.27 -10.71 -4.72
CA LEU A 118 9.28 -9.72 -5.07
C LEU A 118 8.66 -8.43 -5.65
N GLN A 119 7.64 -8.54 -6.50
CA GLN A 119 6.91 -7.39 -7.04
C GLN A 119 6.14 -6.67 -5.92
N MET A 120 5.41 -7.41 -5.09
CA MET A 120 4.69 -6.87 -3.94
C MET A 120 5.63 -6.18 -2.94
N GLY A 121 6.77 -6.80 -2.61
CA GLY A 121 7.73 -6.22 -1.68
C GLY A 121 8.38 -4.94 -2.20
N VAL A 122 8.68 -4.84 -3.50
CA VAL A 122 9.16 -3.58 -4.10
C VAL A 122 8.08 -2.50 -4.08
N TRP A 123 6.84 -2.84 -4.43
CA TRP A 123 5.71 -1.91 -4.40
C TRP A 123 5.45 -1.38 -2.99
N MET A 124 5.41 -2.27 -2.00
CA MET A 124 5.22 -1.90 -0.60
C MET A 124 6.39 -1.09 -0.03
N ALA A 125 7.62 -1.39 -0.42
CA ALA A 125 8.79 -0.58 -0.06
C ALA A 125 8.68 0.86 -0.58
N ALA A 126 8.28 1.03 -1.84
CA ALA A 126 8.00 2.35 -2.39
C ALA A 126 6.82 3.04 -1.66
N HIS A 127 5.81 2.27 -1.27
CA HIS A 127 4.68 2.78 -0.48
C HIS A 127 5.14 3.34 0.88
N PHE A 128 5.93 2.58 1.64
CA PHE A 128 6.52 3.07 2.89
C PHE A 128 7.43 4.29 2.66
N ALA A 129 8.21 4.32 1.58
CA ALA A 129 9.06 5.47 1.25
C ALA A 129 8.24 6.74 1.03
N ARG A 130 7.10 6.65 0.32
CA ARG A 130 6.18 7.78 0.15
C ARG A 130 5.53 8.20 1.46
N LEU A 131 5.06 7.24 2.26
CA LEU A 131 4.48 7.54 3.58
C LEU A 131 5.48 8.29 4.46
N ARG A 132 6.76 7.86 4.47
CA ARG A 132 7.83 8.58 5.16
C ARG A 132 7.98 10.00 4.63
N ALA A 133 8.03 10.20 3.32
CA ALA A 133 8.14 11.53 2.72
C ALA A 133 6.99 12.46 3.16
N LEU A 134 5.74 11.96 3.20
CA LEU A 134 4.59 12.73 3.67
C LEU A 134 4.69 13.10 5.16
N VAL A 135 5.11 12.16 6.02
CA VAL A 135 5.27 12.40 7.46
C VAL A 135 6.36 13.45 7.73
N VAL A 136 7.43 13.44 6.93
CA VAL A 136 8.59 14.32 7.11
C VAL A 136 8.39 15.71 6.53
N ARG A 137 7.75 15.85 5.35
CA ARG A 137 7.46 17.14 4.67
C ARG A 137 6.82 18.18 5.60
N GLN A 138 5.99 17.72 6.52
CA GLN A 138 5.27 18.59 7.46
C GLN A 138 6.18 19.50 8.31
N ARG A 139 7.47 19.16 8.48
CA ARG A 139 8.39 20.00 9.27
C ARG A 139 9.04 21.11 8.44
N GLU A 140 9.28 20.88 7.15
CA GLU A 140 9.94 21.85 6.26
C GLU A 140 9.10 23.12 6.05
N GLN A 141 7.79 23.04 6.25
CA GLN A 141 6.87 24.17 6.11
C GLN A 141 6.77 25.04 7.39
N ARG A 142 7.37 24.65 8.52
CA ARG A 142 7.40 25.49 9.73
C ARG A 142 8.57 26.49 9.65
N PRO A 143 8.32 27.81 9.66
CA PRO A 143 9.39 28.80 9.70
C PRO A 143 10.10 28.74 11.06
N GLY A 144 11.35 28.27 11.05
CA GLY A 144 12.26 28.24 12.18
C GLY A 144 13.70 28.28 11.68
N PRO A 145 14.68 28.70 12.50
CA PRO A 145 16.07 28.77 12.08
C PRO A 145 16.56 27.37 11.63
N VAL A 146 16.85 27.24 10.33
CA VAL A 146 17.51 26.08 9.73
C VAL A 146 18.92 26.00 10.32
N GLN A 147 19.26 24.92 11.04
CA GLN A 147 20.62 24.38 11.29
C GLN A 147 20.71 23.70 12.67
N ARG A 148 20.68 22.35 12.73
CA ARG A 148 21.57 21.50 13.57
C ARG A 148 21.31 20.01 13.36
N ARG A 149 22.31 19.17 13.69
CA ARG A 149 22.27 17.68 13.68
C ARG A 149 21.06 17.10 14.45
N GLU A 150 20.50 17.87 15.38
CA GLU A 150 19.28 17.60 16.14
C GLU A 150 18.05 17.44 15.22
N ASP A 151 18.01 18.13 14.08
CA ASP A 151 16.86 18.09 13.16
C ASP A 151 16.71 16.71 12.49
N VAL A 152 17.84 16.10 12.10
CA VAL A 152 17.84 14.76 11.48
C VAL A 152 17.39 13.70 12.48
N PHE A 153 17.80 13.81 13.74
CA PHE A 153 17.40 12.87 14.79
C PHE A 153 15.90 12.93 15.06
N ASP A 154 15.32 14.14 15.05
CA ASP A 154 13.88 14.34 15.20
C ASP A 154 13.08 13.77 14.00
N VAL A 155 13.56 13.94 12.77
CA VAL A 155 12.91 13.37 11.56
C VAL A 155 12.84 11.85 11.61
N GLU A 156 13.95 11.18 11.95
CA GLU A 156 13.98 9.72 12.09
C GLU A 156 13.10 9.25 13.24
N THR A 157 13.09 9.97 14.36
CA THR A 157 12.25 9.64 15.52
C THR A 157 10.76 9.76 15.18
N LYS A 158 10.36 10.84 14.49
CA LYS A 158 8.98 11.04 14.05
C LYS A 158 8.51 9.93 13.11
N TRP A 159 9.33 9.56 12.13
CA TRP A 159 8.98 8.46 11.23
C TRP A 159 8.91 7.12 11.95
N ARG A 160 9.87 6.82 12.85
CA ARG A 160 9.83 5.60 13.67
C ARG A 160 8.54 5.50 14.46
N GLN A 161 8.14 6.56 15.16
CA GLN A 161 6.89 6.59 15.91
C GLN A 161 5.67 6.36 15.00
N ALA A 162 5.63 7.03 13.84
CA ALA A 162 4.54 6.85 12.89
C ALA A 162 4.48 5.41 12.34
N ALA A 163 5.63 4.84 12.00
CA ALA A 163 5.74 3.49 11.44
C ALA A 163 5.41 2.40 12.48
N GLU A 164 5.87 2.56 13.72
CA GLU A 164 5.52 1.67 14.85
C GLU A 164 4.01 1.71 15.12
N GLU A 165 3.39 2.89 15.11
CA GLU A 165 1.94 3.02 15.30
C GLU A 165 1.14 2.43 14.14
N LEU A 166 1.63 2.55 12.89
CA LEU A 166 1.00 1.93 11.73
C LEU A 166 1.02 0.40 11.82
N GLY A 167 2.11 -0.16 12.35
CA GLY A 167 2.33 -1.60 12.48
C GLY A 167 2.68 -2.27 11.15
N PHE A 168 1.75 -2.29 10.20
CA PHE A 168 1.93 -2.95 8.90
C PHE A 168 1.10 -2.32 7.76
N LEU A 169 1.48 -2.62 6.52
CA LEU A 169 0.65 -2.43 5.34
C LEU A 169 0.23 -3.80 4.78
N PRO A 170 -1.07 -4.03 4.52
CA PRO A 170 -1.58 -5.28 3.97
C PRO A 170 -1.41 -5.36 2.45
N GLY A 171 -1.20 -6.58 1.96
CA GLY A 171 -1.28 -6.93 0.55
C GLY A 171 -2.01 -8.25 0.36
N LEU A 172 -2.53 -8.45 -0.85
CA LEU A 172 -3.14 -9.70 -1.26
C LEU A 172 -2.41 -10.23 -2.49
N LEU A 173 -2.05 -11.51 -2.48
CA LEU A 173 -1.51 -12.21 -3.63
C LEU A 173 -2.55 -13.21 -4.11
N VAL A 174 -2.85 -13.18 -5.40
CA VAL A 174 -3.76 -14.14 -6.03
C VAL A 174 -2.97 -14.98 -7.01
N LEU A 175 -2.69 -16.23 -6.62
CA LEU A 175 -1.96 -17.18 -7.46
C LEU A 175 -2.97 -18.20 -7.99
N GLN A 176 -3.32 -18.07 -9.27
CA GLN A 176 -4.44 -18.79 -9.87
C GLN A 176 -5.74 -18.58 -9.07
N HIS A 177 -6.28 -19.64 -8.48
CA HIS A 177 -7.47 -19.59 -7.65
C HIS A 177 -7.17 -19.43 -6.15
N GLN A 178 -5.91 -19.41 -5.72
CA GLN A 178 -5.52 -19.29 -4.32
C GLN A 178 -5.28 -17.83 -3.94
N TRP A 179 -5.84 -17.41 -2.82
CA TRP A 179 -5.65 -16.07 -2.29
C TRP A 179 -4.83 -16.12 -1.02
N PHE A 180 -3.85 -15.23 -0.92
CA PHE A 180 -2.97 -15.11 0.21
C PHE A 180 -2.95 -13.68 0.75
N PHE A 181 -2.94 -13.55 2.06
CA PHE A 181 -2.60 -12.31 2.75
C PHE A 181 -1.10 -12.23 2.95
N ILE A 182 -0.56 -11.02 2.78
CA ILE A 182 0.82 -10.71 3.11
C ILE A 182 0.88 -9.37 3.85
N ALA A 183 1.80 -9.25 4.80
CA ALA A 183 2.03 -8.03 5.55
C ALA A 183 3.43 -7.51 5.25
N ALA A 184 3.56 -6.20 5.05
CA ALA A 184 4.84 -5.52 5.07
C ALA A 184 4.93 -4.63 6.30
N THR A 185 6.05 -4.71 7.01
CA THR A 185 6.34 -3.84 8.15
C THR A 185 7.57 -3.01 7.84
N TRP A 186 7.66 -1.84 8.45
CA TRP A 186 8.88 -1.06 8.44
C TRP A 186 9.65 -1.28 9.74
N ALA A 187 10.90 -1.71 9.62
CA ALA A 187 11.86 -1.76 10.72
C ALA A 187 13.27 -1.55 10.16
N PRO A 188 14.15 -0.82 10.86
CA PRO A 188 15.56 -0.79 10.50
C PRO A 188 16.10 -2.22 10.37
N PRO A 189 16.72 -2.60 9.23
CA PRO A 189 17.08 -3.99 8.99
C PRO A 189 18.08 -4.49 10.03
N PRO A 190 17.87 -5.69 10.62
CA PRO A 190 19.01 -6.47 11.07
C PRO A 190 19.86 -6.84 9.84
N ALA A 191 21.18 -6.74 9.97
CA ALA A 191 22.10 -7.11 8.90
C ALA A 191 21.84 -8.56 8.43
N GLY A 192 21.63 -8.77 7.13
CA GLY A 192 21.51 -10.10 6.52
C GLY A 192 20.11 -10.72 6.45
N SER A 193 19.03 -9.96 6.69
CA SER A 193 17.66 -10.50 6.56
C SER A 193 17.27 -10.81 5.10
N ALA A 194 16.86 -12.06 4.83
CA ALA A 194 16.53 -12.55 3.48
C ALA A 194 15.25 -11.92 2.86
N ASN A 195 14.38 -11.31 3.69
CA ASN A 195 13.11 -10.70 3.25
C ASN A 195 13.12 -9.18 3.31
N TYR A 196 14.32 -8.59 3.27
CA TYR A 196 14.50 -7.15 3.31
C TYR A 196 14.40 -6.54 1.91
N TYR A 197 13.46 -5.62 1.79
CA TYR A 197 13.29 -4.74 0.64
C TYR A 197 13.86 -3.37 1.00
N GLY A 198 14.18 -2.57 -0.01
CA GLY A 198 14.66 -1.21 0.19
C GLY A 198 13.75 -0.39 1.12
N HIS A 199 14.27 0.72 1.65
CA HIS A 199 13.54 1.63 2.53
C HIS A 199 13.12 1.07 3.90
N GLY A 200 13.78 0.05 4.44
CA GLY A 200 13.48 -0.45 5.79
C GLY A 200 12.35 -1.47 5.85
N VAL A 201 11.98 -2.09 4.72
CA VAL A 201 10.74 -2.88 4.64
C VAL A 201 11.03 -4.37 4.70
N THR A 202 10.32 -5.07 5.58
CA THR A 202 10.32 -6.54 5.64
C THR A 202 8.97 -7.05 5.18
N LEU A 203 8.97 -7.95 4.20
CA LEU A 203 7.78 -8.67 3.77
C LEU A 203 7.69 -9.98 4.56
N TRP A 204 6.55 -10.19 5.23
CA TRP A 204 6.33 -11.39 6.03
C TRP A 204 5.81 -12.52 5.16
N ARG A 205 5.90 -13.76 5.68
CA ARG A 205 5.37 -14.93 4.99
C ARG A 205 3.90 -14.75 4.61
N MET A 206 3.53 -15.24 3.43
CA MET A 206 2.14 -15.23 3.00
C MET A 206 1.29 -16.24 3.79
N ILE A 207 0.03 -15.90 4.04
CA ILE A 207 -0.95 -16.73 4.75
C ILE A 207 -2.12 -16.99 3.81
N GLY A 208 -2.48 -18.25 3.57
CA GLY A 208 -3.65 -18.58 2.73
C GLY A 208 -4.95 -18.09 3.38
N ILE A 209 -5.76 -17.34 2.63
CA ILE A 209 -7.02 -16.74 3.11
C ILE A 209 -8.26 -17.30 2.42
N GLY A 210 -8.08 -18.18 1.43
CA GLY A 210 -9.16 -18.88 0.77
C GLY A 210 -8.86 -19.15 -0.69
N SER A 211 -9.85 -19.67 -1.41
CA SER A 211 -9.74 -19.96 -2.83
C SER A 211 -11.03 -19.70 -3.57
N THR A 212 -10.94 -19.21 -4.80
CA THR A 212 -12.08 -19.05 -5.71
C THR A 212 -12.54 -20.37 -6.34
N SER A 213 -11.87 -21.49 -6.05
CA SER A 213 -12.24 -22.82 -6.55
C SER A 213 -13.44 -23.45 -5.83
N LYS A 214 -13.83 -22.93 -4.66
CA LYS A 214 -14.92 -23.47 -3.84
C LYS A 214 -15.71 -22.36 -3.13
N PRO A 215 -17.03 -22.51 -2.92
CA PRO A 215 -17.84 -21.51 -2.23
C PRO A 215 -17.33 -21.11 -0.84
N GLU A 216 -16.86 -22.08 -0.04
CA GLU A 216 -16.35 -21.82 1.31
C GLU A 216 -15.09 -20.94 1.26
N GLY A 217 -14.22 -21.19 0.27
CA GLY A 217 -13.03 -20.39 0.03
C GLY A 217 -13.37 -18.95 -0.39
N ILE A 218 -14.41 -18.76 -1.21
CA ILE A 218 -14.93 -17.44 -1.58
C ILE A 218 -15.44 -16.70 -0.33
N CYS A 219 -16.19 -17.38 0.55
CA CYS A 219 -16.66 -16.80 1.81
C CYS A 219 -15.50 -16.34 2.71
N HIS A 220 -14.43 -17.13 2.83
CA HIS A 220 -13.23 -16.74 3.58
C HIS A 220 -12.56 -15.49 2.98
N ILE A 221 -12.40 -15.43 1.65
CA ILE A 221 -11.84 -14.27 0.96
C ILE A 221 -12.67 -13.01 1.24
N ILE A 222 -14.00 -13.09 1.10
CA ILE A 222 -14.91 -11.98 1.38
C ILE A 222 -14.77 -11.50 2.82
N TYR A 223 -14.73 -12.43 3.78
CA TYR A 223 -14.59 -12.11 5.20
C TYR A 223 -13.28 -11.38 5.49
N VAL A 224 -12.16 -11.88 4.98
CA VAL A 224 -10.84 -11.26 5.19
C VAL A 224 -10.76 -9.89 4.52
N VAL A 225 -11.25 -9.73 3.28
CA VAL A 225 -11.25 -8.43 2.61
C VAL A 225 -12.11 -7.40 3.37
N ARG A 226 -13.25 -7.82 3.94
CA ARG A 226 -14.08 -6.97 4.81
C ARG A 226 -13.37 -6.61 6.11
N TYR A 227 -12.68 -7.56 6.72
CA TYR A 227 -11.89 -7.29 7.92
C TYR A 227 -10.79 -6.25 7.65
N LEU A 228 -10.07 -6.39 6.54
CA LEU A 228 -9.04 -5.42 6.13
C LEU A 228 -9.65 -4.06 5.75
N ALA A 229 -10.85 -4.04 5.14
CA ALA A 229 -11.57 -2.80 4.88
C ALA A 229 -11.95 -2.07 6.18
N HIS A 230 -12.44 -2.80 7.18
CA HIS A 230 -12.72 -2.25 8.50
C HIS A 230 -11.44 -1.72 9.20
N TRP A 231 -10.33 -2.46 9.13
CA TRP A 231 -9.02 -1.99 9.61
C TRP A 231 -8.58 -0.71 8.90
N ALA A 232 -8.79 -0.64 7.58
CA ALA A 232 -8.45 0.55 6.81
C ALA A 232 -9.21 1.77 7.34
N GLU A 233 -10.50 1.63 7.64
CA GLU A 233 -11.36 2.74 8.10
C GLU A 233 -11.09 3.17 9.54
N THR A 234 -10.80 2.21 10.42
CA THR A 234 -10.66 2.45 11.86
C THR A 234 -9.23 2.67 12.32
N THR A 235 -8.25 2.21 11.54
CA THR A 235 -6.83 2.26 11.91
C THR A 235 -6.03 3.07 10.89
N TYR A 236 -5.99 2.63 9.63
CA TYR A 236 -5.13 3.27 8.62
C TYR A 236 -5.54 4.70 8.31
N TRP A 237 -6.83 4.96 8.08
CA TRP A 237 -7.28 6.30 7.69
C TRP A 237 -7.07 7.35 8.80
N PRO A 238 -7.44 7.08 10.08
CA PRO A 238 -7.07 7.96 11.19
C PRO A 238 -5.56 8.18 11.31
N TRP A 239 -4.75 7.12 11.12
CA TRP A 239 -3.30 7.22 11.08
C TRP A 239 -2.82 8.15 9.95
N PHE A 240 -3.31 7.95 8.73
CA PHE A 240 -2.91 8.69 7.53
C PHE A 240 -3.27 10.18 7.67
N LYS A 241 -4.47 10.49 8.16
CA LYS A 241 -4.90 11.87 8.42
C LYS A 241 -3.95 12.57 9.39
N ARG A 242 -3.68 11.96 10.54
CA ARG A 242 -2.83 12.53 11.59
C ARG A 242 -1.37 12.66 11.16
N TRP A 243 -0.79 11.60 10.60
CA TRP A 243 0.65 11.53 10.34
C TRP A 243 1.04 12.07 8.97
N ALA A 244 0.28 11.75 7.92
CA ALA A 244 0.60 12.13 6.55
C ALA A 244 -0.04 13.46 6.12
N LEU A 245 -1.21 13.83 6.67
CA LEU A 245 -1.95 15.04 6.29
C LEU A 245 -1.93 16.16 7.34
N ASP A 246 -1.32 15.93 8.52
CA ASP A 246 -1.31 16.82 9.70
C ASP A 246 -2.70 17.27 10.17
N ASP A 247 -3.72 16.43 9.96
CA ASP A 247 -5.07 16.68 10.42
C ASP A 247 -5.21 16.32 11.91
N ASN A 248 -4.96 17.32 12.76
CA ASN A 248 -5.12 17.24 14.21
C ASN A 248 -6.55 17.51 14.68
N SER A 249 -7.57 17.52 13.80
CA SER A 249 -8.97 17.80 14.16
C SER A 249 -9.53 16.91 15.28
N ASN A 250 -8.92 15.74 15.54
CA ASN A 250 -9.30 14.85 16.64
C ASN A 250 -8.58 15.10 17.99
N ARG A 251 -7.63 16.05 18.11
CA ARG A 251 -6.99 16.37 19.40
C ARG A 251 -7.83 17.28 20.31
N ALA A 252 -8.93 17.86 19.82
CA ALA A 252 -9.79 18.76 20.59
C ALA A 252 -10.82 18.06 21.51
N GLY A 253 -10.75 16.74 21.69
CA GLY A 253 -11.75 15.95 22.42
C GLY A 253 -11.36 15.40 23.79
N TYR A 254 -10.16 15.71 24.30
CA TYR A 254 -9.72 15.32 25.65
C TYR A 254 -9.00 16.50 26.31
N VAL A 255 -9.78 17.33 27.01
CA VAL A 255 -9.37 18.13 28.18
C VAL A 255 -10.36 17.79 29.28
#